data_AF-A0A8I2BAI6-F1
#
_entry.id   AF-A0A8I2BAI6-F1
#
_cell.length_a   1.000
_cell.length_b   1.000
_cell.length_c   1.000
_cell.angle_alpha   90.00
_cell.angle_beta   90.00
_cell.angle_gamma   90.00
#
_symmetry.space_group_name_H-M   'P 1'
#
loop_
_entity.id
_entity.type
_entity.pdbx_description
1 polymer ?
#
loop_
_entity_poly.entity_id
_entity_poly.type
_entity_poly.pdbx_seq_one_letter_code
_entity_poly.pdbx_strand_id
1 'polypeptide(L)'
;MVSHDNKKKTILYADYSERNISAARAAVEPIGFGKFVDCDDRERTVELVLELKPDIVLIGLYLDGIRGISTIRAIRDAATSDHPYGRTVPILLGAPKLDRRGMRDAVDAGIEGVFRQPVDPQRLTKIIEAVLKKPRRFVFEENYFGPARPQDIAKANEPAPTAKEPDKPAKPDTTKKPAAPAAELSNSKDAPEKSEKGTAGPATRTRLPKSSPSSPSSPAVGTTTNLDIAASRPRLNGAGQTFDDGELVGVPTARDKRTGAQNLEALQSAKEALPTATSQTENKPSEAPTQEVDAEDTIAEQDEELVEIDLHAALISHKLWVDTGGREGTVMSIEHADLREAELEGIDLSRCGLPYASFQRANCKDAVLRRCNLIAADFVESNLDNANLAASRLSGARFNKAMMHNTVFLGSDLSNANFRGLRLPNCDLSGTNLAGADFRDADLSGTRGLFAEQIQRARVNANTRLPRDLKLRD
;
A
#
# COMPACT_ATOMS: atom_id res chain seq x y z
N MET A 1 31.24 23.45 -5.32
CA MET A 1 30.85 24.20 -6.53
C MET A 1 29.60 23.56 -7.09
N VAL A 2 28.46 24.27 -7.11
CA VAL A 2 27.26 23.77 -7.81
C VAL A 2 27.54 23.79 -9.31
N SER A 3 27.52 22.63 -9.95
CA SER A 3 27.63 22.55 -11.41
C SER A 3 26.45 23.29 -12.04
N HIS A 4 26.72 24.26 -12.92
CA HIS A 4 25.66 25.03 -13.61
C HIS A 4 24.72 24.14 -14.43
N ASP A 5 25.19 22.94 -14.79
CA ASP A 5 24.44 21.90 -15.50
C ASP A 5 23.30 21.29 -14.66
N ASN A 6 23.48 21.12 -13.34
CA ASN A 6 22.49 20.46 -12.50
C ASN A 6 21.18 21.26 -12.34
N LYS A 7 21.24 22.59 -12.48
CA LYS A 7 20.06 23.48 -12.43
C LYS A 7 19.02 23.21 -13.52
N LYS A 8 19.34 22.41 -14.54
CA LYS A 8 18.38 21.96 -15.58
C LYS A 8 17.87 20.54 -15.35
N LYS A 9 18.48 19.80 -14.42
CA LYS A 9 18.20 18.37 -14.21
C LYS A 9 17.00 18.16 -13.30
N THR A 10 16.28 17.08 -13.57
CA THR A 10 15.14 16.62 -12.80
C THR A 10 15.46 15.29 -12.11
N ILE A 11 15.23 15.22 -10.80
CA ILE A 11 15.16 13.94 -10.08
C ILE A 11 13.70 13.58 -9.89
N LEU A 12 13.37 12.32 -10.16
CA LEU A 12 12.13 11.69 -9.69
C LEU A 12 12.47 10.74 -8.53
N TYR A 13 11.85 10.90 -7.36
CA TYR A 13 11.94 9.93 -6.27
C TYR A 13 10.58 9.26 -6.05
N ALA A 14 10.51 7.98 -6.42
CA ALA A 14 9.38 7.13 -6.16
C ALA A 14 9.53 6.42 -4.79
N ASP A 15 8.95 6.97 -3.74
CA ASP A 15 8.95 6.42 -2.37
C ASP A 15 7.74 6.99 -1.62
N TYR A 16 7.31 6.35 -0.55
CA TYR A 16 6.18 6.79 0.26
C TYR A 16 6.57 7.27 1.66
N SER A 17 7.79 6.92 2.10
CA SER A 17 8.28 7.29 3.41
C SER A 17 8.73 8.74 3.39
N GLU A 18 7.95 9.63 4.01
CA GLU A 18 8.27 11.06 4.10
C GLU A 18 9.66 11.33 4.68
N ARG A 19 10.10 10.46 5.61
CA ARG A 19 11.45 10.48 6.18
C ARG A 19 12.51 10.24 5.11
N ASN A 20 12.30 9.24 4.25
CA ASN A 20 13.20 8.95 3.14
C ASN A 20 13.16 10.08 2.09
N ILE A 21 11.98 10.55 1.70
CA ILE A 21 11.79 11.67 0.75
C ILE A 21 12.50 12.94 1.24
N SER A 22 12.32 13.30 2.52
CA SER A 22 12.95 14.47 3.13
C SER A 22 14.48 14.35 3.18
N ALA A 23 14.99 13.17 3.58
CA ALA A 23 16.43 12.90 3.59
C ALA A 23 17.04 12.87 2.18
N ALA A 24 16.30 12.41 1.16
CA ALA A 24 16.72 12.47 -0.23
C ALA A 24 16.69 13.91 -0.77
N ARG A 25 15.70 14.73 -0.41
CA ARG A 25 15.67 16.16 -0.76
C ARG A 25 16.90 16.87 -0.17
N ALA A 26 17.24 16.61 1.10
CA ALA A 26 18.45 17.11 1.75
C ALA A 26 19.76 16.56 1.12
N ALA A 27 19.76 15.36 0.53
CA ALA A 27 20.90 14.83 -0.21
C ALA A 27 21.16 15.56 -1.54
N VAL A 28 20.09 16.13 -2.12
CA VAL A 28 20.07 16.69 -3.48
C VAL A 28 20.27 18.21 -3.46
N GLU A 29 19.83 18.89 -2.40
CA GLU A 29 19.98 20.33 -2.20
C GLU A 29 21.43 20.85 -2.38
N PRO A 30 22.49 20.24 -1.80
CA PRO A 30 23.88 20.68 -2.01
C PRO A 30 24.36 20.54 -3.47
N ILE A 31 23.72 19.67 -4.26
CA ILE A 31 24.08 19.38 -5.65
C ILE A 31 23.45 20.39 -6.62
N GLY A 32 22.39 21.09 -6.17
CA GLY A 32 21.73 22.19 -6.88
C GLY A 32 20.94 21.79 -8.12
N PHE A 33 20.03 20.80 -7.98
CA PHE A 33 19.13 20.39 -9.06
C PHE A 33 18.05 21.42 -9.37
N GLY A 34 17.58 21.43 -10.63
CA GLY A 34 16.50 22.30 -11.09
C GLY A 34 15.12 21.89 -10.59
N LYS A 35 14.86 20.57 -10.53
CA LYS A 35 13.56 20.03 -10.11
C LYS A 35 13.76 18.74 -9.31
N PHE A 36 13.07 18.63 -8.18
CA PHE A 36 12.91 17.38 -7.43
C PHE A 36 11.41 17.09 -7.38
N VAL A 37 11.01 15.96 -7.96
CA VAL A 37 9.63 15.47 -7.96
C VAL A 37 9.59 14.18 -7.16
N ASP A 38 8.72 14.13 -6.18
CA ASP A 38 8.38 12.92 -5.45
C ASP A 38 7.06 12.31 -5.97
N CYS A 39 6.95 10.99 -5.87
CA CYS A 39 5.76 10.22 -6.22
C CYS A 39 5.71 8.98 -5.33
N ASP A 40 4.53 8.50 -4.97
CA ASP A 40 4.35 7.40 -4.02
C ASP A 40 3.39 6.30 -4.52
N ASP A 41 3.10 6.37 -5.82
CA ASP A 41 2.25 5.50 -6.64
C ASP A 41 3.07 4.98 -7.85
N ARG A 42 2.86 3.72 -8.21
CA ARG A 42 3.66 3.03 -9.23
C ARG A 42 3.28 3.45 -10.65
N GLU A 43 1.99 3.50 -10.94
CA GLU A 43 1.44 3.84 -12.25
C GLU A 43 1.84 5.28 -12.61
N ARG A 44 1.63 6.22 -11.67
CA ARG A 44 2.04 7.62 -11.83
C ARG A 44 3.55 7.78 -11.91
N THR A 45 4.34 6.95 -11.23
CA THR A 45 5.80 6.93 -11.41
C THR A 45 6.20 6.59 -12.85
N VAL A 46 5.55 5.61 -13.49
CA VAL A 46 5.81 5.24 -14.89
C VAL A 46 5.44 6.39 -15.84
N GLU A 47 4.30 7.03 -15.62
CA GLU A 47 3.87 8.21 -16.38
C GLU A 47 4.86 9.38 -16.24
N LEU A 48 5.26 9.71 -15.01
CA LEU A 48 6.22 10.80 -14.73
C LEU A 48 7.59 10.57 -15.36
N VAL A 49 8.05 9.32 -15.54
CA VAL A 49 9.28 9.03 -16.28
C VAL A 49 9.14 9.38 -17.77
N LEU A 50 7.96 9.16 -18.37
CA LEU A 50 7.68 9.50 -19.77
C LEU A 50 7.48 11.01 -19.95
N GLU A 51 6.71 11.65 -19.06
CA GLU A 51 6.40 13.08 -19.08
C GLU A 51 7.62 13.97 -18.80
N LEU A 52 8.31 13.71 -17.69
CA LEU A 52 9.36 14.61 -17.17
C LEU A 52 10.75 14.31 -17.72
N LYS A 53 10.98 13.07 -18.20
CA LYS A 53 12.29 12.54 -18.61
C LYS A 53 13.40 12.86 -17.58
N PRO A 54 13.26 12.39 -16.33
CA PRO A 54 14.16 12.74 -15.22
C PRO A 54 15.56 12.13 -15.38
N ASP A 55 16.61 12.95 -15.25
CA ASP A 55 18.02 12.54 -15.39
C ASP A 55 18.44 11.37 -14.48
N ILE A 56 17.73 11.18 -13.37
CA ILE A 56 17.87 10.02 -12.49
C ILE A 56 16.55 9.75 -11.76
N VAL A 57 16.20 8.47 -11.63
CA VAL A 57 15.08 8.02 -10.81
C VAL A 57 15.62 7.33 -9.56
N LEU A 58 15.11 7.71 -8.40
CA LEU A 58 15.28 7.00 -7.14
C LEU A 58 13.99 6.21 -6.91
N ILE A 59 14.07 4.94 -6.46
CA ILE A 59 12.89 4.13 -6.14
C ILE A 59 13.13 3.43 -4.81
N GLY A 60 12.25 3.60 -3.82
CA GLY A 60 12.33 2.91 -2.53
C GLY A 60 12.12 1.39 -2.66
N LEU A 61 12.41 0.62 -1.60
CA LEU A 61 12.22 -0.84 -1.66
C LEU A 61 10.76 -1.24 -1.88
N TYR A 62 9.84 -0.41 -1.41
CA TYR A 62 8.41 -0.54 -1.63
C TYR A 62 7.81 0.78 -2.10
N LEU A 63 6.87 0.70 -3.02
CA LEU A 63 6.09 1.79 -3.57
C LEU A 63 4.65 1.30 -3.66
N ASP A 64 3.77 1.84 -2.83
CA ASP A 64 2.38 1.40 -2.68
C ASP A 64 2.24 -0.11 -2.38
N GLY A 65 3.09 -0.61 -1.49
CA GLY A 65 3.21 -2.03 -1.14
C GLY A 65 3.83 -2.91 -2.23
N ILE A 66 3.92 -2.42 -3.47
CA ILE A 66 4.59 -3.12 -4.57
C ILE A 66 6.11 -2.98 -4.37
N ARG A 67 6.87 -4.08 -4.45
CA ARG A 67 8.34 -4.04 -4.42
C ARG A 67 8.85 -3.10 -5.50
N GLY A 68 9.74 -2.17 -5.17
CA GLY A 68 10.30 -1.19 -6.10
C GLY A 68 10.97 -1.83 -7.34
N ILE A 69 11.46 -3.06 -7.21
CA ILE A 69 11.95 -3.87 -8.34
C ILE A 69 10.86 -4.09 -9.42
N SER A 70 9.60 -4.29 -9.03
CA SER A 70 8.47 -4.40 -9.96
C SER A 70 8.12 -3.05 -10.60
N THR A 71 8.30 -1.93 -9.88
CA THR A 71 8.21 -0.57 -10.45
C THR A 71 9.32 -0.35 -11.49
N ILE A 72 10.55 -0.74 -11.18
CA ILE A 72 11.70 -0.67 -12.09
C ILE A 72 11.39 -1.44 -13.39
N ARG A 73 10.90 -2.69 -13.27
CA ARG A 73 10.48 -3.49 -14.44
C ARG A 73 9.39 -2.79 -15.24
N ALA A 74 8.33 -2.28 -14.58
CA ALA A 74 7.27 -1.53 -15.26
C ALA A 74 7.79 -0.31 -16.04
N ILE A 75 8.78 0.43 -15.51
CA ILE A 75 9.44 1.54 -16.23
C ILE A 75 10.24 1.02 -17.44
N ARG A 76 10.95 -0.10 -17.32
CA ARG A 76 11.71 -0.70 -18.44
C ARG A 76 10.79 -1.26 -19.54
N ASP A 77 9.68 -1.88 -19.14
CA ASP A 77 8.71 -2.55 -20.01
C ASP A 77 7.79 -1.56 -20.74
N ALA A 78 7.41 -0.44 -20.09
CA ALA A 78 6.61 0.62 -20.70
C ALA A 78 7.32 1.39 -21.82
N ALA A 79 8.66 1.27 -21.91
CA ALA A 79 9.43 1.93 -22.94
C ALA A 79 9.32 1.18 -24.28
N THR A 80 8.88 1.88 -25.33
CA THR A 80 8.67 1.35 -26.69
C THR A 80 9.83 1.70 -27.63
N SER A 81 9.69 1.44 -28.94
CA SER A 81 10.57 2.00 -29.97
C SER A 81 10.52 3.52 -30.00
N ASP A 82 9.33 4.07 -29.82
CA ASP A 82 9.03 5.50 -30.03
C ASP A 82 9.32 6.30 -28.75
N HIS A 83 9.24 5.64 -27.59
CA HIS A 83 9.55 6.18 -26.27
C HIS A 83 10.57 5.30 -25.52
N PRO A 84 11.84 5.23 -25.98
CA PRO A 84 12.86 4.35 -25.43
C PRO A 84 13.41 4.79 -24.06
N TYR A 85 13.03 5.98 -23.58
CA TYR A 85 13.64 6.65 -22.43
C TYR A 85 13.65 5.82 -21.14
N GLY A 86 12.56 5.08 -20.88
CA GLY A 86 12.46 4.17 -19.73
C GLY A 86 13.50 3.05 -19.71
N ARG A 87 14.17 2.73 -20.83
CA ARG A 87 15.29 1.76 -20.88
C ARG A 87 16.64 2.37 -20.49
N THR A 88 16.81 3.67 -20.73
CA THR A 88 18.09 4.38 -20.63
C THR A 88 18.24 5.23 -19.38
N VAL A 89 17.14 5.63 -18.75
CA VAL A 89 17.18 6.44 -17.52
C VAL A 89 17.92 5.69 -16.39
N PRO A 90 18.89 6.30 -15.69
CA PRO A 90 19.53 5.70 -14.52
C PRO A 90 18.54 5.55 -13.36
N ILE A 91 18.48 4.36 -12.76
CA ILE A 91 17.60 4.08 -11.62
C ILE A 91 18.41 3.57 -10.42
N LEU A 92 18.20 4.19 -9.25
CA LEU A 92 18.75 3.76 -7.97
C LEU A 92 17.66 3.13 -7.11
N LEU A 93 17.92 1.92 -6.61
CA LEU A 93 17.03 1.22 -5.67
C LEU A 93 17.44 1.53 -4.22
N GLY A 94 16.51 2.08 -3.44
CA GLY A 94 16.60 2.16 -1.99
C GLY A 94 16.29 0.79 -1.38
N ALA A 95 17.06 0.37 -0.39
CA ALA A 95 16.71 -0.79 0.44
C ALA A 95 17.41 -0.78 1.81
N PRO A 96 16.79 -1.29 2.89
CA PRO A 96 17.48 -1.49 4.17
C PRO A 96 18.55 -2.58 4.06
N LYS A 97 18.21 -3.65 3.33
CA LYS A 97 19.05 -4.80 3.00
C LYS A 97 18.47 -5.48 1.75
N LEU A 98 19.34 -5.95 0.85
CA LEU A 98 18.96 -6.96 -0.15
C LEU A 98 19.60 -8.30 0.21
N ASP A 99 18.87 -9.37 -0.02
CA ASP A 99 19.37 -10.75 0.04
C ASP A 99 19.91 -11.17 -1.34
N ARG A 100 20.47 -12.39 -1.45
CA ARG A 100 21.05 -12.88 -2.71
C ARG A 100 20.00 -13.10 -3.81
N ARG A 101 18.71 -13.21 -3.50
CA ARG A 101 17.62 -13.21 -4.49
C ARG A 101 17.32 -11.78 -4.93
N GLY A 102 17.06 -10.86 -3.99
CA GLY A 102 16.79 -9.45 -4.28
C GLY A 102 17.90 -8.75 -5.08
N MET A 103 19.17 -9.06 -4.82
CA MET A 103 20.30 -8.55 -5.62
C MET A 103 20.21 -8.97 -7.10
N ARG A 104 19.81 -10.21 -7.37
CA ARG A 104 19.60 -10.71 -8.74
C ARG A 104 18.36 -10.08 -9.37
N ASP A 105 17.22 -10.15 -8.67
CA ASP A 105 15.95 -9.56 -9.12
C ASP A 105 16.12 -8.08 -9.54
N ALA A 106 16.95 -7.31 -8.82
CA ALA A 106 17.26 -5.91 -9.07
C ALA A 106 18.24 -5.69 -10.25
N VAL A 107 19.29 -6.53 -10.38
CA VAL A 107 20.18 -6.50 -11.56
C VAL A 107 19.41 -6.85 -12.84
N ASP A 108 18.54 -7.86 -12.77
CA ASP A 108 17.69 -8.28 -13.90
C ASP A 108 16.66 -7.19 -14.28
N ALA A 109 16.17 -6.43 -13.30
CA ALA A 109 15.35 -5.24 -13.55
C ALA A 109 16.16 -4.06 -14.13
N GLY A 110 17.49 -4.11 -14.08
CA GLY A 110 18.39 -3.14 -14.68
C GLY A 110 18.55 -1.87 -13.86
N ILE A 111 19.03 -1.97 -12.63
CA ILE A 111 19.44 -0.82 -11.81
C ILE A 111 20.85 -0.32 -12.16
N GLU A 112 21.10 0.97 -11.92
CA GLU A 112 22.41 1.62 -12.00
C GLU A 112 23.03 1.89 -10.60
N GLY A 113 22.30 1.61 -9.52
CA GLY A 113 22.83 1.64 -8.16
C GLY A 113 21.85 1.24 -7.06
N VAL A 114 22.38 1.14 -5.84
CA VAL A 114 21.62 0.87 -4.61
C VAL A 114 22.04 1.87 -3.53
N PHE A 115 21.07 2.42 -2.80
CA PHE A 115 21.29 3.20 -1.58
C PHE A 115 20.62 2.54 -0.38
N ARG A 116 21.13 2.83 0.83
CA ARG A 116 20.61 2.24 2.06
C ARG A 116 19.42 3.04 2.57
N GLN A 117 18.38 2.34 3.04
CA GLN A 117 17.30 2.90 3.86
C GLN A 117 17.53 2.51 5.35
N PRO A 118 17.22 3.37 6.35
CA PRO A 118 16.84 4.77 6.20
C PRO A 118 17.94 5.59 5.49
N VAL A 119 17.52 6.60 4.74
CA VAL A 119 18.41 7.37 3.86
C VAL A 119 19.42 8.20 4.66
N ASP A 120 20.71 8.00 4.37
CA ASP A 120 21.80 8.88 4.77
C ASP A 120 22.04 9.93 3.66
N PRO A 121 21.82 11.24 3.91
CA PRO A 121 21.93 12.25 2.86
C PRO A 121 23.32 12.32 2.24
N GLN A 122 24.38 12.35 3.05
CA GLN A 122 25.76 12.52 2.59
C GLN A 122 26.24 11.37 1.71
N ARG A 123 25.79 10.15 2.03
CA ARG A 123 26.07 8.95 1.24
C ARG A 123 25.26 8.94 -0.05
N LEU A 124 23.99 9.32 0.00
CA LEU A 124 23.13 9.38 -1.19
C LEU A 124 23.63 10.45 -2.18
N THR A 125 24.07 11.62 -1.72
CA THR A 125 24.73 12.66 -2.54
C THR A 125 25.84 12.05 -3.41
N LYS A 126 26.78 11.34 -2.77
CA LYS A 126 27.93 10.72 -3.46
C LYS A 126 27.53 9.65 -4.48
N ILE A 127 26.45 8.89 -4.21
CA ILE A 127 25.94 7.88 -5.14
C ILE A 127 25.31 8.56 -6.37
N ILE A 128 24.49 9.59 -6.16
CA ILE A 128 23.85 10.36 -7.25
C ILE A 128 24.92 11.00 -8.15
N GLU A 129 25.93 11.67 -7.56
CA GLU A 129 27.04 12.26 -8.31
C GLU A 129 27.85 11.22 -9.11
N ALA A 130 28.15 10.07 -8.51
CA ALA A 130 28.91 9.01 -9.18
C ALA A 130 28.14 8.41 -10.37
N VAL A 131 26.82 8.21 -10.21
CA VAL A 131 25.96 7.62 -11.24
C VAL A 131 25.71 8.61 -12.37
N LEU A 132 25.42 9.88 -12.07
CA LEU A 132 25.26 10.90 -13.12
C LEU A 132 26.56 11.18 -13.89
N LYS A 133 27.73 11.04 -13.25
CA LYS A 133 29.02 11.20 -13.93
C LYS A 133 29.33 10.04 -14.89
N LYS A 134 28.93 8.80 -14.55
CA LYS A 134 29.16 7.62 -15.39
C LYS A 134 28.12 6.52 -15.09
N PRO A 135 26.91 6.59 -15.68
CA PRO A 135 25.86 5.63 -15.43
C PRO A 135 26.29 4.26 -15.97
N ARG A 136 26.18 3.24 -15.12
CA ARG A 136 26.56 1.86 -15.45
C ARG A 136 25.62 0.91 -14.73
N ARG A 137 24.97 0.03 -15.48
CA ARG A 137 24.13 -1.02 -14.90
C ARG A 137 24.94 -1.88 -13.93
N PHE A 138 24.29 -2.32 -12.87
CA PHE A 138 24.90 -3.27 -11.94
C PHE A 138 24.96 -4.66 -12.58
N VAL A 139 25.96 -5.42 -12.14
CA VAL A 139 26.11 -6.85 -12.43
C VAL A 139 26.23 -7.63 -11.12
N PHE A 140 25.88 -8.91 -11.16
CA PHE A 140 26.03 -9.82 -10.03
C PHE A 140 26.75 -11.11 -10.45
N GLU A 141 28.09 -11.07 -10.43
CA GLU A 141 28.95 -12.22 -10.75
C GLU A 141 29.64 -12.72 -9.48
N GLU A 142 29.51 -14.02 -9.17
CA GLU A 142 30.15 -14.72 -8.05
C GLU A 142 29.96 -14.06 -6.66
N ASN A 143 30.83 -13.08 -6.34
CA ASN A 143 30.92 -12.32 -5.10
C ASN A 143 30.94 -10.79 -5.32
N TYR A 144 30.79 -10.31 -6.56
CA TYR A 144 30.72 -8.89 -6.90
C TYR A 144 29.28 -8.46 -7.15
N PHE A 145 28.83 -7.42 -6.43
CA PHE A 145 27.57 -6.71 -6.66
C PHE A 145 27.90 -5.23 -6.81
N GLY A 146 27.82 -4.71 -8.03
CA GLY A 146 28.25 -3.34 -8.31
C GLY A 146 28.19 -2.96 -9.80
N PRO A 147 28.55 -1.71 -10.15
CA PRO A 147 28.44 -1.21 -11.52
C PRO A 147 29.42 -1.89 -12.46
N ALA A 148 28.93 -2.33 -13.62
CA ALA A 148 29.66 -3.10 -14.63
C ALA A 148 31.08 -2.56 -14.89
N ARG A 149 32.07 -3.44 -14.78
CA ARG A 149 33.48 -3.20 -15.11
C ARG A 149 33.65 -3.29 -16.63
N PRO A 150 34.74 -2.74 -17.22
CA PRO A 150 34.97 -2.81 -18.67
C PRO A 150 34.92 -4.23 -19.24
N GLN A 151 35.41 -5.23 -18.50
CA GLN A 151 35.36 -6.65 -18.88
C GLN A 151 33.93 -7.22 -18.92
N ASP A 152 33.04 -6.74 -18.04
CA ASP A 152 31.64 -7.19 -17.97
C ASP A 152 30.85 -6.61 -19.16
N ILE A 153 31.19 -5.37 -19.56
CA ILE A 153 30.65 -4.70 -20.75
C ILE A 153 31.17 -5.38 -22.03
N ALA A 154 32.43 -5.81 -22.06
CA ALA A 154 32.99 -6.54 -23.19
C ALA A 154 32.26 -7.88 -23.43
N LYS A 155 32.04 -8.67 -22.38
CA LYS A 155 31.20 -9.90 -22.42
C LYS A 155 29.78 -9.63 -22.95
N ALA A 156 29.15 -8.54 -22.54
CA ALA A 156 27.79 -8.19 -22.99
C ALA A 156 27.71 -7.81 -24.48
N ASN A 157 28.84 -7.46 -25.09
CA ASN A 157 28.96 -7.13 -26.52
C ASN A 157 29.49 -8.31 -27.37
N GLU A 158 29.84 -9.46 -26.77
CA GLU A 158 30.12 -10.68 -27.53
C GLU A 158 28.81 -11.22 -28.12
N PRO A 159 28.76 -11.54 -29.42
CA PRO A 159 27.58 -12.15 -30.00
C PRO A 159 27.30 -13.48 -29.30
N ALA A 160 26.05 -13.68 -28.85
CA ALA A 160 25.66 -14.88 -28.13
C ALA A 160 26.16 -16.13 -28.87
N PRO A 161 26.84 -17.08 -28.19
CA PRO A 161 27.40 -18.25 -28.84
C PRO A 161 26.27 -18.99 -29.54
N THR A 162 26.41 -19.19 -30.85
CA THR A 162 25.43 -19.91 -31.65
C THR A 162 25.20 -21.29 -31.03
N ALA A 163 23.94 -21.59 -30.72
CA ALA A 163 23.56 -22.86 -30.11
C ALA A 163 24.02 -23.99 -31.03
N LYS A 164 25.03 -24.75 -30.61
CA LYS A 164 25.40 -25.99 -31.28
C LYS A 164 24.23 -26.96 -31.16
N GLU A 165 23.85 -27.56 -32.29
CA GLU A 165 22.88 -28.64 -32.32
C GLU A 165 23.32 -29.78 -31.39
N PRO A 166 22.38 -30.50 -30.74
CA PRO A 166 22.72 -31.60 -29.86
C PRO A 166 23.32 -32.76 -30.67
N ASP A 167 24.57 -33.10 -30.38
CA ASP A 167 25.28 -34.21 -31.00
C ASP A 167 24.54 -35.55 -30.83
N LYS A 168 24.57 -36.37 -31.88
CA LYS A 168 24.04 -37.75 -31.86
C LYS A 168 24.79 -38.61 -30.83
N PRO A 169 24.11 -39.54 -30.14
CA PRO A 169 24.78 -40.46 -29.22
C PRO A 169 25.77 -41.37 -29.97
N ALA A 170 27.01 -41.41 -29.49
CA ALA A 170 28.06 -42.25 -30.04
C ALA A 170 27.81 -43.75 -29.76
N LYS A 171 28.29 -44.61 -30.68
CA LYS A 171 28.28 -46.06 -30.49
C LYS A 171 29.29 -46.47 -29.40
N PRO A 172 28.99 -47.48 -28.58
CA PRO A 172 29.98 -48.06 -27.67
C PRO A 172 30.94 -48.95 -28.46
N ASP A 173 32.24 -48.73 -28.31
CA ASP A 173 33.27 -49.65 -28.82
C ASP A 173 33.59 -50.75 -27.79
N THR A 174 33.92 -51.92 -28.30
CA THR A 174 34.04 -53.16 -27.53
C THR A 174 35.48 -53.46 -27.12
N THR A 175 35.74 -53.77 -25.84
CA THR A 175 36.84 -54.68 -25.48
C THR A 175 36.66 -55.33 -24.09
N LYS A 176 36.92 -56.65 -24.06
CA LYS A 176 37.21 -57.53 -22.89
C LYS A 176 36.09 -57.90 -21.89
N LYS A 177 35.52 -59.08 -22.16
CA LYS A 177 35.01 -60.12 -21.21
C LYS A 177 36.18 -60.74 -20.39
N PRO A 178 35.99 -61.68 -19.42
CA PRO A 178 34.73 -62.22 -18.88
C PRO A 178 34.66 -62.46 -17.34
N ALA A 179 33.44 -62.53 -16.80
CA ALA A 179 33.03 -63.52 -15.78
C ALA A 179 31.49 -63.66 -15.74
N ALA A 180 30.99 -64.87 -15.47
CA ALA A 180 29.58 -65.27 -15.30
C ALA A 180 29.58 -66.66 -14.60
N PRO A 181 28.45 -67.29 -14.19
CA PRO A 181 27.04 -66.86 -14.26
C PRO A 181 26.19 -67.13 -12.97
N ALA A 182 24.97 -66.58 -12.94
CA ALA A 182 23.72 -67.19 -12.40
C ALA A 182 22.55 -66.29 -12.88
N ALA A 183 21.56 -66.72 -13.67
CA ALA A 183 20.50 -67.71 -13.40
C ALA A 183 19.46 -67.16 -12.39
N GLU A 184 18.15 -67.00 -12.67
CA GLU A 184 17.31 -67.41 -13.82
C GLU A 184 16.12 -66.45 -14.09
N LEU A 185 15.51 -66.58 -15.28
CA LEU A 185 14.06 -66.63 -15.64
C LEU A 185 12.98 -66.11 -14.64
N SER A 186 11.80 -65.60 -15.04
CA SER A 186 11.25 -65.15 -16.35
C SER A 186 9.79 -64.70 -16.17
N ASN A 187 9.28 -63.83 -17.06
CA ASN A 187 7.87 -63.75 -17.50
C ASN A 187 6.76 -63.40 -16.47
N SER A 188 5.59 -62.87 -16.84
CA SER A 188 5.12 -62.08 -18.01
C SER A 188 3.62 -61.74 -17.82
N LYS A 189 3.09 -60.77 -18.58
CA LYS A 189 1.64 -60.67 -18.96
C LYS A 189 0.63 -60.32 -17.85
N ASP A 190 -0.57 -59.78 -18.11
CA ASP A 190 -1.21 -59.27 -19.34
C ASP A 190 -2.22 -58.14 -18.97
N ALA A 191 -2.64 -57.32 -19.94
CA ALA A 191 -3.84 -56.48 -19.87
C ALA A 191 -5.00 -57.14 -20.66
N PRO A 192 -6.28 -56.69 -20.62
CA PRO A 192 -6.70 -55.58 -21.51
C PRO A 192 -7.93 -54.74 -21.04
N GLU A 193 -8.47 -53.94 -21.97
CA GLU A 193 -9.40 -52.78 -21.86
C GLU A 193 -10.92 -53.09 -21.80
N LYS A 194 -11.74 -52.03 -21.54
CA LYS A 194 -13.01 -51.62 -22.22
C LYS A 194 -13.71 -50.41 -21.52
N SER A 195 -14.70 -49.68 -22.06
CA SER A 195 -14.89 -49.06 -23.40
C SER A 195 -16.21 -48.23 -23.50
N GLU A 196 -16.13 -46.90 -23.74
CA GLU A 196 -17.23 -46.02 -24.24
C GLU A 196 -18.53 -45.87 -23.38
N LYS A 197 -19.52 -44.95 -23.56
CA LYS A 197 -19.86 -43.93 -24.60
C LYS A 197 -20.92 -42.88 -24.11
N GLY A 198 -20.87 -41.63 -24.60
CA GLY A 198 -22.02 -40.68 -24.78
C GLY A 198 -22.72 -40.03 -23.56
N THR A 199 -23.47 -38.90 -23.64
CA THR A 199 -23.72 -37.87 -24.68
C THR A 199 -24.44 -36.62 -24.11
N ALA A 200 -24.23 -35.44 -24.70
CA ALA A 200 -25.11 -34.25 -24.81
C ALA A 200 -25.48 -33.36 -23.58
N GLY A 201 -25.43 -32.02 -23.79
CA GLY A 201 -26.09 -30.98 -22.99
C GLY A 201 -27.45 -30.55 -23.58
N PRO A 202 -28.09 -29.45 -23.11
CA PRO A 202 -27.71 -28.12 -23.62
C PRO A 202 -27.89 -26.94 -22.62
N ALA A 203 -27.69 -25.71 -23.11
CA ALA A 203 -27.72 -24.45 -22.34
C ALA A 203 -29.06 -23.69 -22.43
N THR A 204 -29.30 -22.77 -21.48
CA THR A 204 -30.40 -21.77 -21.50
C THR A 204 -29.94 -20.40 -21.01
N ARG A 205 -30.55 -19.32 -21.53
CA ARG A 205 -30.15 -17.91 -21.35
C ARG A 205 -31.40 -17.01 -21.24
N THR A 206 -31.25 -15.79 -20.68
CA THR A 206 -32.26 -14.71 -20.49
C THR A 206 -33.24 -14.94 -19.30
N ARG A 207 -33.83 -13.92 -18.64
CA ARG A 207 -34.23 -12.56 -19.10
C ARG A 207 -34.42 -11.56 -17.92
N LEU A 208 -34.30 -10.24 -18.20
CA LEU A 208 -34.63 -9.09 -17.32
C LEU A 208 -36.15 -8.71 -17.33
N PRO A 209 -36.63 -7.97 -16.32
CA PRO A 209 -37.71 -6.99 -16.50
C PRO A 209 -37.32 -5.54 -16.13
N LYS A 210 -38.12 -4.57 -16.60
CA LYS A 210 -38.05 -3.12 -16.33
C LYS A 210 -39.44 -2.59 -15.89
N SER A 211 -39.43 -1.33 -15.46
CA SER A 211 -40.53 -0.33 -15.33
C SER A 211 -41.42 -0.28 -14.07
N SER A 212 -41.52 0.96 -13.57
CA SER A 212 -42.31 1.58 -12.49
C SER A 212 -43.61 2.20 -13.09
N PRO A 213 -44.34 3.20 -12.50
CA PRO A 213 -44.31 3.84 -11.17
C PRO A 213 -45.69 4.08 -10.50
N SER A 214 -45.73 4.53 -9.22
CA SER A 214 -46.77 5.45 -8.70
C SER A 214 -46.41 6.06 -7.32
N SER A 215 -46.53 7.38 -7.20
CA SER A 215 -46.46 8.19 -5.96
C SER A 215 -47.76 9.05 -5.87
N PRO A 216 -47.98 9.95 -4.89
CA PRO A 216 -47.25 10.23 -3.63
C PRO A 216 -48.16 10.42 -2.37
N SER A 217 -47.55 10.48 -1.18
CA SER A 217 -48.03 11.34 -0.07
C SER A 217 -46.87 11.69 0.89
N SER A 218 -46.52 12.98 0.96
CA SER A 218 -45.42 13.55 1.75
C SER A 218 -45.91 14.02 3.15
N PRO A 219 -45.06 14.63 4.01
CA PRO A 219 -43.59 14.61 4.09
C PRO A 219 -43.05 14.28 5.50
N ALA A 220 -41.77 13.89 5.58
CA ALA A 220 -40.95 14.07 6.79
C ALA A 220 -39.54 14.56 6.37
N VAL A 221 -39.04 15.56 7.08
CA VAL A 221 -37.75 16.24 6.86
C VAL A 221 -36.64 15.47 7.61
N GLY A 222 -35.40 15.36 7.15
CA GLY A 222 -34.78 15.91 5.93
C GLY A 222 -33.69 14.99 5.38
N THR A 223 -33.30 15.22 4.13
CA THR A 223 -32.47 14.31 3.32
C THR A 223 -30.97 14.52 3.55
N THR A 224 -30.26 13.48 3.97
CA THR A 224 -28.86 13.30 3.57
C THR A 224 -28.84 12.94 2.08
N THR A 225 -28.08 13.70 1.28
CA THR A 225 -27.97 13.44 -0.16
C THR A 225 -27.02 12.27 -0.41
N ASN A 226 -27.49 11.25 -1.14
CA ASN A 226 -26.64 10.18 -1.64
C ASN A 226 -25.44 10.76 -2.39
N LEU A 227 -24.25 10.55 -1.85
CA LEU A 227 -23.01 10.70 -2.59
C LEU A 227 -22.87 9.50 -3.53
N ASP A 228 -23.17 9.67 -4.81
CA ASP A 228 -22.92 8.66 -5.86
C ASP A 228 -21.40 8.53 -6.13
N ILE A 229 -20.64 7.96 -5.19
CA ILE A 229 -19.18 7.72 -5.30
C ILE A 229 -18.85 6.46 -6.14
N ALA A 230 -19.68 6.14 -7.14
CA ALA A 230 -19.59 4.89 -7.89
C ALA A 230 -18.61 4.91 -9.09
N ALA A 231 -17.83 5.99 -9.26
CA ALA A 231 -17.14 6.32 -10.53
C ALA A 231 -15.62 6.11 -10.56
N SER A 232 -15.01 5.46 -9.57
CA SER A 232 -13.64 4.91 -9.69
C SER A 232 -13.45 3.74 -8.73
N ARG A 233 -13.29 2.52 -9.27
CA ARG A 233 -12.94 1.34 -8.47
C ARG A 233 -11.42 1.14 -8.50
N PRO A 234 -10.66 1.55 -7.47
CA PRO A 234 -9.25 1.19 -7.37
C PRO A 234 -9.07 -0.33 -7.31
N ARG A 235 -7.94 -0.83 -7.81
CA ARG A 235 -7.69 -2.28 -7.83
C ARG A 235 -7.34 -2.76 -6.42
N LEU A 236 -8.24 -3.53 -5.83
CA LEU A 236 -8.03 -4.26 -4.59
C LEU A 236 -7.12 -5.47 -4.84
N ASN A 237 -5.80 -5.26 -4.80
CA ASN A 237 -4.83 -6.34 -4.87
C ASN A 237 -3.62 -6.13 -3.94
N GLY A 238 -3.83 -6.37 -2.64
CA GLY A 238 -2.77 -6.60 -1.66
C GLY A 238 -1.93 -7.87 -1.90
N ALA A 239 -2.21 -8.67 -2.91
CA ALA A 239 -1.49 -9.92 -3.17
C ALA A 239 0.00 -9.66 -3.53
N GLY A 240 0.90 -9.84 -2.55
CA GLY A 240 2.35 -9.86 -2.76
C GLY A 240 3.15 -8.70 -2.14
N GLN A 241 2.55 -7.91 -1.26
CA GLN A 241 3.27 -6.88 -0.49
C GLN A 241 3.89 -7.51 0.78
N THR A 242 5.04 -7.01 1.22
CA THR A 242 5.70 -7.47 2.46
C THR A 242 6.39 -6.27 3.11
N PHE A 243 6.13 -6.00 4.38
CA PHE A 243 6.67 -4.82 5.07
C PHE A 243 7.76 -5.22 6.08
N ASP A 244 8.61 -4.27 6.47
CA ASP A 244 9.62 -4.48 7.53
C ASP A 244 9.22 -3.81 8.86
N ASP A 245 9.74 -4.33 9.97
CA ASP A 245 9.41 -3.90 11.34
C ASP A 245 9.74 -2.40 11.62
N GLY A 246 10.53 -1.74 10.77
CA GLY A 246 11.06 -0.39 11.00
C GLY A 246 10.22 0.75 10.43
N GLU A 247 9.33 0.48 9.49
CA GLU A 247 8.48 1.52 8.85
C GLU A 247 7.08 1.63 9.47
N LEU A 248 6.68 0.69 10.34
CA LEU A 248 5.31 0.58 10.85
C LEU A 248 5.04 1.32 12.16
N VAL A 249 6.09 1.66 12.92
CA VAL A 249 5.96 2.31 14.24
C VAL A 249 6.52 3.73 14.19
N GLY A 250 5.69 4.67 13.73
CA GLY A 250 5.96 6.10 13.77
C GLY A 250 5.30 6.79 14.97
N VAL A 251 5.90 7.85 15.49
CA VAL A 251 5.23 8.85 16.34
C VAL A 251 4.47 9.83 15.42
N PRO A 252 3.39 10.53 15.84
CA PRO A 252 2.78 11.59 15.02
C PRO A 252 3.84 12.63 14.59
N THR A 253 3.85 12.95 13.30
CA THR A 253 4.86 13.79 12.67
C THR A 253 4.52 15.28 12.79
N ALA A 254 5.51 16.14 12.53
CA ALA A 254 5.27 17.58 12.41
C ALA A 254 4.38 17.93 11.20
N ARG A 255 4.26 17.04 10.20
CA ARG A 255 3.38 17.24 9.05
C ARG A 255 1.93 16.95 9.42
N ASP A 256 1.64 15.88 10.16
CA ASP A 256 0.28 15.55 10.62
C ASP A 256 -0.37 16.75 11.34
N LYS A 257 0.38 17.36 12.28
CA LYS A 257 -0.04 18.58 12.99
C LYS A 257 -0.22 19.79 12.07
N ARG A 258 0.64 19.95 11.07
CA ARG A 258 0.57 21.05 10.11
C ARG A 258 -0.60 20.88 9.13
N THR A 259 -0.91 19.66 8.72
CA THR A 259 -2.05 19.35 7.84
C THR A 259 -3.38 19.51 8.59
N GLY A 260 -3.45 19.18 9.88
CA GLY A 260 -4.58 19.57 10.74
C GLY A 260 -4.82 21.09 10.75
N ALA A 261 -3.77 21.88 11.02
CA ALA A 261 -3.86 23.34 11.00
C ALA A 261 -4.23 23.90 9.61
N GLN A 262 -3.64 23.38 8.52
CA GLN A 262 -3.95 23.79 7.15
C GLN A 262 -5.37 23.41 6.72
N ASN A 263 -5.93 22.31 7.24
CA ASN A 263 -7.33 21.99 7.02
C ASN A 263 -8.24 23.00 7.73
N LEU A 264 -7.90 23.44 8.94
CA LEU A 264 -8.62 24.50 9.65
C LEU A 264 -8.64 25.82 8.85
N GLU A 265 -7.47 26.24 8.35
CA GLU A 265 -7.32 27.43 7.48
C GLU A 265 -8.10 27.28 6.16
N ALA A 266 -8.04 26.11 5.51
CA ALA A 266 -8.75 25.84 4.27
C ALA A 266 -10.28 25.81 4.46
N LEU A 267 -10.77 25.28 5.59
CA LEU A 267 -12.19 25.29 5.96
C LEU A 267 -12.68 26.71 6.24
N GLN A 268 -11.89 27.54 6.93
CA GLN A 268 -12.21 28.97 7.12
C GLN A 268 -12.31 29.69 5.76
N SER A 269 -11.32 29.50 4.88
CA SER A 269 -11.31 30.11 3.54
C SER A 269 -12.47 29.62 2.65
N ALA A 270 -12.84 28.33 2.73
CA ALA A 270 -14.00 27.80 2.02
C ALA A 270 -15.33 28.37 2.55
N LYS A 271 -15.45 28.57 3.87
CA LYS A 271 -16.61 29.19 4.52
C LYS A 271 -16.79 30.65 4.13
N GLU A 272 -15.70 31.38 3.91
CA GLU A 272 -15.71 32.77 3.41
C GLU A 272 -16.05 32.87 1.90
N ALA A 273 -15.77 31.83 1.12
CA ALA A 273 -16.02 31.78 -0.32
C ALA A 273 -17.47 31.38 -0.71
N LEU A 274 -18.26 30.90 0.26
CA LEU A 274 -19.65 30.48 0.05
C LEU A 274 -20.63 31.64 0.32
N PRO A 275 -21.65 31.87 -0.55
CA PRO A 275 -22.62 32.93 -0.32
C PRO A 275 -23.49 32.63 0.91
N THR A 276 -23.59 33.60 1.81
CA THR A 276 -24.32 33.47 3.08
C THR A 276 -25.82 33.26 2.88
N ALA A 277 -26.31 32.05 3.20
CA ALA A 277 -27.73 31.80 3.34
C ALA A 277 -28.26 32.51 4.60
N THR A 278 -29.27 33.35 4.44
CA THR A 278 -29.86 34.17 5.51
C THR A 278 -30.54 33.31 6.57
N SER A 279 -30.03 33.34 7.81
CA SER A 279 -30.69 32.69 8.96
C SER A 279 -31.99 33.40 9.31
N GLN A 280 -33.11 32.67 9.36
CA GLN A 280 -34.33 33.17 9.98
C GLN A 280 -34.24 33.01 11.50
N THR A 281 -34.51 34.10 12.22
CA THR A 281 -34.56 34.15 13.68
C THR A 281 -35.95 33.76 14.19
N GLU A 282 -36.03 32.83 15.16
CA GLU A 282 -37.21 32.66 16.00
C GLU A 282 -36.86 32.93 17.47
N ASN A 283 -37.61 33.84 18.10
CA ASN A 283 -37.62 34.08 19.55
C ASN A 283 -38.66 33.14 20.18
N LYS A 284 -38.55 32.66 21.44
CA LYS A 284 -38.78 33.36 22.74
C LYS A 284 -39.07 32.23 23.80
N PRO A 285 -39.37 32.50 25.09
CA PRO A 285 -38.91 33.50 26.06
C PRO A 285 -38.19 32.85 27.30
N SER A 286 -37.74 33.66 28.25
CA SER A 286 -37.18 33.23 29.56
C SER A 286 -38.19 33.34 30.73
N GLU A 287 -37.93 32.59 31.80
CA GLU A 287 -38.21 33.00 33.20
C GLU A 287 -37.32 32.20 34.18
N ALA A 288 -37.07 32.75 35.38
CA ALA A 288 -36.05 32.34 36.37
C ALA A 288 -36.68 32.34 37.81
N PRO A 289 -35.99 32.19 38.97
CA PRO A 289 -34.53 32.14 39.22
C PRO A 289 -34.02 31.21 40.38
N THR A 290 -32.71 31.32 40.67
CA THR A 290 -31.98 31.07 41.94
C THR A 290 -31.89 29.66 42.55
N GLN A 291 -30.65 29.17 42.69
CA GLN A 291 -30.01 29.04 44.01
C GLN A 291 -28.49 29.24 43.89
N GLU A 292 -27.85 29.71 44.97
CA GLU A 292 -26.45 30.16 44.99
C GLU A 292 -25.45 29.03 45.25
N VAL A 293 -24.19 29.32 44.95
CA VAL A 293 -23.04 28.40 44.98
C VAL A 293 -22.33 28.39 46.34
N ASP A 294 -21.79 27.24 46.72
CA ASP A 294 -20.57 27.14 47.53
C ASP A 294 -19.45 26.59 46.64
N ALA A 295 -18.25 27.13 46.78
CA ALA A 295 -17.16 26.96 45.82
C ALA A 295 -16.11 25.93 46.28
N GLU A 296 -15.54 25.17 45.34
CA GLU A 296 -14.17 24.66 45.43
C GLU A 296 -13.60 24.30 44.04
N ASP A 297 -12.27 24.41 43.92
CA ASP A 297 -11.40 24.02 42.78
C ASP A 297 -11.71 24.55 41.37
N THR A 298 -11.36 25.83 41.15
CA THR A 298 -11.11 26.38 39.80
C THR A 298 -9.81 25.82 39.20
N ILE A 299 -9.88 24.63 38.61
CA ILE A 299 -8.96 24.30 37.52
C ILE A 299 -9.33 25.23 36.36
N ALA A 300 -8.33 25.89 35.77
CA ALA A 300 -8.55 26.74 34.60
C ALA A 300 -8.84 25.85 33.39
N GLU A 301 -10.12 25.50 33.20
CA GLU A 301 -10.63 24.98 31.95
C GLU A 301 -10.37 26.05 30.89
N GLN A 302 -9.38 25.79 30.04
CA GLN A 302 -9.30 26.46 28.75
C GLN A 302 -10.46 25.87 27.96
N ASP A 303 -11.52 26.66 27.79
CA ASP A 303 -12.58 26.37 26.82
C ASP A 303 -11.91 26.25 25.44
N GLU A 304 -11.54 25.02 25.07
CA GLU A 304 -11.16 24.70 23.70
C GLU A 304 -12.41 24.92 22.84
N GLU A 305 -12.47 26.09 22.19
CA GLU A 305 -13.54 26.46 21.27
C GLU A 305 -13.70 25.34 20.24
N LEU A 306 -14.76 24.53 20.41
CA LEU A 306 -15.02 23.36 19.60
C LEU A 306 -15.33 23.82 18.17
N VAL A 307 -14.30 23.88 17.32
CA VAL A 307 -14.47 24.20 15.92
C VAL A 307 -15.25 23.07 15.27
N GLU A 308 -16.52 23.35 14.98
CA GLU A 308 -17.40 22.43 14.27
C GLU A 308 -16.89 22.27 12.82
N ILE A 309 -16.07 21.24 12.61
CA ILE A 309 -15.48 20.93 11.31
C ILE A 309 -16.55 20.26 10.44
N ASP A 310 -16.87 20.89 9.30
CA ASP A 310 -17.72 20.30 8.28
C ASP A 310 -17.03 19.09 7.64
N LEU A 311 -17.45 17.91 8.11
CA LEU A 311 -16.99 16.61 7.65
C LEU A 311 -17.24 16.41 6.13
N HIS A 312 -18.36 16.92 5.61
CA HIS A 312 -18.72 16.78 4.20
C HIS A 312 -17.83 17.67 3.31
N ALA A 313 -17.54 18.90 3.72
CA ALA A 313 -16.55 19.75 3.06
C ALA A 313 -15.14 19.12 3.07
N ALA A 314 -14.73 18.52 4.20
CA ALA A 314 -13.45 17.83 4.31
C ALA A 314 -13.36 16.59 3.39
N LEU A 315 -14.44 15.80 3.29
CA LEU A 315 -14.53 14.66 2.37
C LEU A 315 -14.47 15.10 0.90
N ILE A 316 -15.12 16.21 0.52
CA ILE A 316 -15.03 16.77 -0.84
C ILE A 316 -13.61 17.26 -1.14
N SER A 317 -12.96 17.98 -0.20
CA SER A 317 -11.58 18.42 -0.35
C SER A 317 -10.62 17.24 -0.54
N HIS A 318 -10.81 16.17 0.24
CA HIS A 318 -10.02 14.95 0.08
C HIS A 318 -10.29 14.22 -1.24
N LYS A 319 -11.55 14.14 -1.68
CA LYS A 319 -11.87 13.56 -2.98
C LYS A 319 -11.20 14.34 -4.13
N LEU A 320 -11.21 15.67 -4.10
CA LEU A 320 -10.49 16.49 -5.08
C LEU A 320 -8.97 16.24 -5.02
N TRP A 321 -8.42 16.05 -3.82
CA TRP A 321 -7.03 15.65 -3.63
C TRP A 321 -6.71 14.27 -4.24
N VAL A 322 -7.56 13.26 -4.05
CA VAL A 322 -7.40 11.95 -4.68
C VAL A 322 -7.52 12.06 -6.21
N ASP A 323 -8.63 12.62 -6.71
CA ASP A 323 -8.97 12.67 -8.14
C ASP A 323 -7.93 13.47 -8.96
N THR A 324 -7.30 14.49 -8.35
CA THR A 324 -6.25 15.27 -9.03
C THR A 324 -4.83 14.73 -8.85
N GLY A 325 -4.63 13.72 -7.98
CA GLY A 325 -3.28 13.26 -7.60
C GLY A 325 -2.53 14.28 -6.76
N GLY A 326 -3.24 14.99 -5.88
CA GLY A 326 -2.71 15.96 -4.91
C GLY A 326 -2.36 17.33 -5.45
N ARG A 327 -2.93 17.73 -6.61
CA ARG A 327 -2.73 19.08 -7.19
C ARG A 327 -3.68 20.12 -6.61
N GLU A 328 -4.89 19.72 -6.25
CA GLU A 328 -5.94 20.57 -5.68
C GLU A 328 -6.59 19.84 -4.48
N GLY A 329 -7.25 20.56 -3.59
CA GLY A 329 -7.81 19.98 -2.36
C GLY A 329 -6.74 19.63 -1.30
N THR A 330 -7.19 19.06 -0.18
CA THR A 330 -6.34 18.70 0.97
C THR A 330 -6.61 17.29 1.48
N VAL A 331 -5.61 16.66 2.08
CA VAL A 331 -5.82 15.38 2.79
C VAL A 331 -6.64 15.64 4.05
N MET A 332 -7.81 14.99 4.16
CA MET A 332 -8.65 15.07 5.36
C MET A 332 -7.84 14.62 6.58
N SER A 333 -7.68 15.52 7.56
CA SER A 333 -7.00 15.28 8.82
C SER A 333 -7.80 15.97 9.91
N ILE A 334 -8.57 15.17 10.66
CA ILE A 334 -9.52 15.58 11.69
C ILE A 334 -9.39 14.56 12.83
N GLU A 335 -8.90 15.00 13.99
CA GLU A 335 -8.88 14.16 15.19
C GLU A 335 -10.32 14.01 15.72
N HIS A 336 -10.66 12.85 16.29
CA HIS A 336 -12.00 12.56 16.83
C HIS A 336 -13.17 12.65 15.82
N ALA A 337 -12.89 12.56 14.51
CA ALA A 337 -13.92 12.66 13.47
C ALA A 337 -15.10 11.68 13.70
N ASP A 338 -16.33 12.20 13.72
CA ASP A 338 -17.53 11.39 13.85
C ASP A 338 -18.03 10.92 12.48
N LEU A 339 -17.77 9.66 12.17
CA LEU A 339 -18.15 8.97 10.94
C LEU A 339 -19.12 7.81 11.26
N ARG A 340 -19.83 7.88 12.39
CA ARG A 340 -20.80 6.84 12.80
C ARG A 340 -21.93 6.74 11.79
N GLU A 341 -22.30 5.51 11.47
CA GLU A 341 -23.42 5.19 10.55
C GLU A 341 -23.26 5.84 9.14
N ALA A 342 -22.04 6.29 8.79
CA ALA A 342 -21.75 6.93 7.51
C ALA A 342 -21.69 5.91 6.36
N GLU A 343 -22.28 6.28 5.22
CA GLU A 343 -22.19 5.53 3.97
C GLU A 343 -20.89 5.90 3.24
N LEU A 344 -19.91 5.01 3.30
CA LEU A 344 -18.53 5.20 2.83
C LEU A 344 -18.12 4.10 1.84
N GLU A 345 -19.08 3.46 1.16
CA GLU A 345 -18.80 2.35 0.26
C GLU A 345 -17.94 2.80 -0.94
N GLY A 346 -16.78 2.17 -1.11
CA GLY A 346 -15.84 2.47 -2.19
C GLY A 346 -15.07 3.79 -2.06
N ILE A 347 -15.18 4.52 -0.95
CA ILE A 347 -14.46 5.79 -0.77
C ILE A 347 -12.93 5.58 -0.72
N ASP A 348 -12.16 6.48 -1.33
CA ASP A 348 -10.72 6.58 -1.06
C ASP A 348 -10.51 7.66 0.03
N LEU A 349 -10.00 7.21 1.17
CA LEU A 349 -9.60 7.99 2.35
C LEU A 349 -8.09 7.83 2.59
N SER A 350 -7.31 7.51 1.57
CA SER A 350 -5.91 7.17 1.74
C SER A 350 -5.09 8.32 2.32
N ARG A 351 -4.24 7.97 3.30
CA ARG A 351 -3.43 8.90 4.12
C ARG A 351 -4.22 9.85 5.03
N CYS A 352 -5.54 9.72 5.15
CA CYS A 352 -6.29 10.58 6.06
C CYS A 352 -5.79 10.47 7.51
N GLY A 353 -5.73 11.63 8.17
CA GLY A 353 -5.35 11.76 9.57
C GLY A 353 -6.59 11.71 10.46
N LEU A 354 -7.00 10.51 10.87
CA LEU A 354 -8.25 10.26 11.60
C LEU A 354 -8.00 9.52 12.94
N PRO A 355 -7.07 10.01 13.81
CA PRO A 355 -6.89 9.41 15.12
C PRO A 355 -8.15 9.60 15.97
N TYR A 356 -8.49 8.59 16.76
CA TYR A 356 -9.69 8.54 17.61
C TYR A 356 -11.03 8.67 16.87
N ALA A 357 -11.04 8.61 15.54
CA ALA A 357 -12.26 8.72 14.75
C ALA A 357 -13.23 7.56 15.00
N SER A 358 -14.52 7.86 14.96
CA SER A 358 -15.60 6.92 15.25
C SER A 358 -16.26 6.47 13.95
N PHE A 359 -16.00 5.23 13.54
CA PHE A 359 -16.62 4.57 12.38
C PHE A 359 -17.69 3.56 12.82
N GLN A 360 -18.29 3.72 14.01
CA GLN A 360 -19.25 2.74 14.52
C GLN A 360 -20.41 2.57 13.53
N ARG A 361 -20.70 1.32 13.12
CA ARG A 361 -21.73 0.99 12.12
C ARG A 361 -21.58 1.67 10.75
N ALA A 362 -20.43 2.30 10.45
CA ALA A 362 -20.19 2.87 9.13
C ALA A 362 -20.12 1.77 8.05
N ASN A 363 -20.62 2.06 6.86
CA ASN A 363 -20.48 1.18 5.70
C ASN A 363 -19.21 1.52 4.92
N CYS A 364 -18.06 1.01 5.36
CA CYS A 364 -16.75 1.18 4.72
C CYS A 364 -16.42 0.03 3.74
N LYS A 365 -17.42 -0.63 3.16
CA LYS A 365 -17.24 -1.72 2.21
C LYS A 365 -16.47 -1.25 0.97
N ASP A 366 -15.57 -2.07 0.44
CA ASP A 366 -14.71 -1.74 -0.70
C ASP A 366 -13.85 -0.44 -0.52
N ALA A 367 -13.81 0.17 0.68
CA ALA A 367 -13.13 1.45 0.92
C ALA A 367 -11.61 1.33 0.97
N VAL A 368 -10.91 2.39 0.55
CA VAL A 368 -9.45 2.50 0.56
C VAL A 368 -9.01 3.39 1.72
N LEU A 369 -8.67 2.75 2.82
CA LEU A 369 -8.18 3.33 4.08
C LEU A 369 -6.67 3.05 4.27
N ARG A 370 -5.90 3.03 3.16
CA ARG A 370 -4.45 2.73 3.15
C ARG A 370 -3.63 3.93 3.64
N ARG A 371 -2.53 3.66 4.36
CA ARG A 371 -1.60 4.66 4.92
C ARG A 371 -2.24 5.70 5.87
N CYS A 372 -3.46 5.47 6.35
CA CYS A 372 -4.15 6.40 7.25
C CYS A 372 -3.56 6.37 8.66
N ASN A 373 -3.67 7.49 9.38
CA ASN A 373 -3.52 7.49 10.83
C ASN A 373 -4.89 7.23 11.46
N LEU A 374 -5.10 6.02 11.97
CA LEU A 374 -6.36 5.52 12.56
C LEU A 374 -6.10 5.00 13.98
N ILE A 375 -5.15 5.60 14.70
CA ILE A 375 -4.82 5.23 16.09
C ILE A 375 -6.07 5.35 16.96
N ALA A 376 -6.38 4.29 17.70
CA ALA A 376 -7.54 4.15 18.56
C ALA A 376 -8.90 4.46 17.87
N ALA A 377 -8.98 4.37 16.55
CA ALA A 377 -10.23 4.50 15.81
C ALA A 377 -11.23 3.37 16.16
N ASP A 378 -12.52 3.70 16.14
CA ASP A 378 -13.59 2.80 16.56
C ASP A 378 -14.40 2.27 15.37
N PHE A 379 -14.09 1.06 14.93
CA PHE A 379 -14.77 0.32 13.87
C PHE A 379 -15.81 -0.67 14.42
N VAL A 380 -16.34 -0.49 15.63
CA VAL A 380 -17.35 -1.39 16.21
C VAL A 380 -18.60 -1.47 15.33
N GLU A 381 -19.05 -2.70 15.06
CA GLU A 381 -20.23 -2.99 14.20
C GLU A 381 -20.15 -2.43 12.76
N SER A 382 -18.98 -1.98 12.29
CA SER A 382 -18.80 -1.44 10.93
C SER A 382 -18.71 -2.53 9.86
N ASN A 383 -18.91 -2.14 8.59
CA ASN A 383 -18.67 -2.99 7.43
C ASN A 383 -17.33 -2.62 6.79
N LEU A 384 -16.34 -3.51 6.86
CA LEU A 384 -15.01 -3.39 6.24
C LEU A 384 -14.77 -4.48 5.20
N ASP A 385 -15.84 -5.11 4.68
CA ASP A 385 -15.73 -6.13 3.63
C ASP A 385 -15.00 -5.55 2.41
N ASN A 386 -13.97 -6.26 1.97
CA ASN A 386 -13.01 -5.89 0.93
C ASN A 386 -12.25 -4.56 1.17
N ALA A 387 -12.33 -3.93 2.34
CA ALA A 387 -11.63 -2.68 2.62
C ALA A 387 -10.10 -2.87 2.62
N ASN A 388 -9.36 -1.83 2.24
CA ASN A 388 -7.90 -1.83 2.21
C ASN A 388 -7.32 -0.87 3.26
N LEU A 389 -6.80 -1.42 4.36
CA LEU A 389 -6.11 -0.73 5.45
C LEU A 389 -4.58 -0.97 5.42
N ALA A 390 -4.01 -1.28 4.25
CA ALA A 390 -2.58 -1.54 4.12
C ALA A 390 -1.72 -0.34 4.56
N ALA A 391 -0.62 -0.63 5.26
CA ALA A 391 0.32 0.36 5.82
C ALA A 391 -0.31 1.44 6.73
N SER A 392 -1.52 1.22 7.27
CA SER A 392 -2.18 2.17 8.17
C SER A 392 -1.78 1.98 9.64
N ARG A 393 -1.81 3.08 10.41
CA ARG A 393 -1.54 3.07 11.84
C ARG A 393 -2.84 2.84 12.58
N LEU A 394 -3.03 1.65 13.15
CA LEU A 394 -4.27 1.17 13.78
C LEU A 394 -4.04 0.75 15.24
N SER A 395 -2.99 1.28 15.88
CA SER A 395 -2.65 0.95 17.25
C SER A 395 -3.83 1.28 18.19
N GLY A 396 -4.29 0.30 18.96
CA GLY A 396 -5.45 0.41 19.85
C GLY A 396 -6.82 0.47 19.16
N ALA A 397 -6.92 0.30 17.83
CA ALA A 397 -8.20 0.35 17.12
C ALA A 397 -9.16 -0.78 17.56
N ARG A 398 -10.46 -0.48 17.59
CA ARG A 398 -11.52 -1.41 18.05
C ARG A 398 -12.33 -1.93 16.87
N PHE A 399 -12.33 -3.25 16.65
CA PHE A 399 -13.05 -3.90 15.55
C PHE A 399 -14.22 -4.77 16.02
N ASN A 400 -14.68 -4.66 17.28
CA ASN A 400 -15.63 -5.63 17.83
C ASN A 400 -16.94 -5.68 17.01
N LYS A 401 -17.32 -6.89 16.59
CA LYS A 401 -18.43 -7.18 15.66
C LYS A 401 -18.33 -6.58 14.25
N ALA A 402 -17.19 -6.03 13.83
CA ALA A 402 -17.00 -5.58 12.44
C ALA A 402 -17.10 -6.76 11.45
N MET A 403 -17.65 -6.50 10.27
CA MET A 403 -17.58 -7.42 9.12
C MET A 403 -16.29 -7.12 8.35
N MET A 404 -15.48 -8.15 8.07
CA MET A 404 -14.12 -7.96 7.53
C MET A 404 -13.72 -9.02 6.48
N HIS A 405 -14.65 -9.43 5.63
CA HIS A 405 -14.36 -10.43 4.60
C HIS A 405 -13.37 -9.87 3.56
N ASN A 406 -12.26 -10.57 3.30
CA ASN A 406 -11.21 -10.15 2.35
C ASN A 406 -10.52 -8.80 2.67
N THR A 407 -10.63 -8.27 3.89
CA THR A 407 -10.00 -7.01 4.30
C THR A 407 -8.47 -7.11 4.30
N VAL A 408 -7.79 -6.10 3.74
CA VAL A 408 -6.32 -6.06 3.64
C VAL A 408 -5.75 -5.22 4.77
N PHE A 409 -5.03 -5.83 5.71
CA PHE A 409 -4.31 -5.15 6.80
C PHE A 409 -2.80 -5.09 6.57
N LEU A 410 -2.36 -5.43 5.36
CA LEU A 410 -0.99 -5.70 4.98
C LEU A 410 -0.01 -4.59 5.40
N GLY A 411 0.92 -4.92 6.30
CA GLY A 411 1.85 -3.95 6.90
C GLY A 411 1.24 -2.88 7.80
N SER A 412 0.01 -3.04 8.31
CA SER A 412 -0.54 -2.11 9.29
C SER A 412 0.03 -2.34 10.70
N ASP A 413 0.07 -1.28 11.49
CA ASP A 413 0.34 -1.38 12.93
C ASP A 413 -0.97 -1.66 13.67
N LEU A 414 -1.19 -2.93 14.02
CA LEU A 414 -2.35 -3.40 14.78
C LEU A 414 -2.02 -3.59 16.27
N SER A 415 -0.95 -2.96 16.77
CA SER A 415 -0.56 -3.13 18.17
C SER A 415 -1.70 -2.74 19.13
N ASN A 416 -1.97 -3.57 20.13
CA ASN A 416 -3.10 -3.41 21.07
C ASN A 416 -4.50 -3.33 20.45
N ALA A 417 -4.68 -3.57 19.13
CA ALA A 417 -5.99 -3.55 18.49
C ALA A 417 -6.88 -4.72 18.95
N ASN A 418 -8.20 -4.52 18.95
CA ASN A 418 -9.17 -5.46 19.51
C ASN A 418 -9.96 -6.20 18.41
N PHE A 419 -9.60 -7.47 18.18
CA PHE A 419 -10.24 -8.40 17.25
C PHE A 419 -11.01 -9.53 17.97
N ARG A 420 -11.29 -9.38 19.27
CA ARG A 420 -11.84 -10.43 20.13
C ARG A 420 -13.15 -10.99 19.57
N GLY A 421 -13.18 -12.31 19.34
CA GLY A 421 -14.35 -13.04 18.85
C GLY A 421 -14.69 -12.88 17.36
N LEU A 422 -13.88 -12.16 16.58
CA LEU A 422 -14.15 -11.93 15.15
C LEU A 422 -13.81 -13.14 14.27
N ARG A 423 -14.39 -13.17 13.07
CA ARG A 423 -13.96 -14.05 11.97
C ARG A 423 -13.21 -13.22 10.95
N LEU A 424 -12.05 -13.70 10.50
CA LEU A 424 -11.18 -13.00 9.55
C LEU A 424 -10.99 -13.81 8.26
N PRO A 425 -12.06 -14.14 7.50
CA PRO A 425 -11.94 -14.94 6.29
C PRO A 425 -11.27 -14.15 5.16
N ASN A 426 -10.21 -14.72 4.59
CA ASN A 426 -9.37 -14.15 3.54
C ASN A 426 -8.68 -12.82 3.89
N CYS A 427 -8.64 -12.38 5.15
CA CYS A 427 -7.89 -11.16 5.49
C CYS A 427 -6.38 -11.38 5.26
N ASP A 428 -5.70 -10.36 4.78
CA ASP A 428 -4.23 -10.37 4.65
C ASP A 428 -3.59 -9.66 5.85
N LEU A 429 -2.83 -10.42 6.65
CA LEU A 429 -2.11 -9.98 7.85
C LEU A 429 -0.58 -10.00 7.64
N SER A 430 -0.08 -10.12 6.40
CA SER A 430 1.37 -10.18 6.19
C SER A 430 2.05 -8.91 6.70
N GLY A 431 3.17 -9.07 7.42
CA GLY A 431 3.96 -7.95 7.93
C GLY A 431 3.25 -7.03 8.94
N THR A 432 2.04 -7.33 9.43
CA THR A 432 1.40 -6.53 10.48
C THR A 432 2.13 -6.61 11.82
N ASN A 433 2.22 -5.50 12.54
CA ASN A 433 2.60 -5.52 13.95
C ASN A 433 1.39 -5.93 14.82
N LEU A 434 1.44 -7.13 15.40
CA LEU A 434 0.36 -7.66 16.27
C LEU A 434 0.67 -7.56 17.78
N ALA A 435 1.66 -6.75 18.19
CA ALA A 435 2.08 -6.66 19.59
C ALA A 435 0.91 -6.23 20.51
N GLY A 436 0.51 -7.12 21.43
CA GLY A 436 -0.60 -6.88 22.36
C GLY A 436 -2.01 -6.98 21.76
N ALA A 437 -2.15 -7.21 20.45
CA ALA A 437 -3.44 -7.31 19.77
C ALA A 437 -4.30 -8.46 20.35
N ASP A 438 -5.61 -8.25 20.52
CA ASP A 438 -6.52 -9.21 21.17
C ASP A 438 -7.26 -10.06 20.13
N PHE A 439 -6.77 -11.29 19.89
CA PHE A 439 -7.39 -12.30 19.03
C PHE A 439 -8.00 -13.46 19.84
N ARG A 440 -8.23 -13.29 21.14
CA ARG A 440 -8.89 -14.30 21.97
C ARG A 440 -10.28 -14.60 21.41
N ASP A 441 -10.62 -15.88 21.30
CA ASP A 441 -11.86 -16.40 20.71
C ASP A 441 -12.08 -16.06 19.21
N ALA A 442 -11.08 -15.50 18.50
CA ALA A 442 -11.19 -15.16 17.08
C ALA A 442 -10.92 -16.35 16.14
N ASP A 443 -11.49 -16.32 14.93
CA ASP A 443 -11.23 -17.27 13.86
C ASP A 443 -10.31 -16.65 12.79
N LEU A 444 -9.03 -17.00 12.87
CA LEU A 444 -7.97 -16.63 11.93
C LEU A 444 -7.71 -17.73 10.88
N SER A 445 -8.46 -18.83 10.88
CA SER A 445 -8.14 -20.02 10.06
C SER A 445 -8.19 -19.80 8.55
N GLY A 446 -8.84 -18.72 8.11
CA GLY A 446 -8.89 -18.25 6.72
C GLY A 446 -8.00 -17.04 6.41
N THR A 447 -7.17 -16.58 7.34
CA THR A 447 -6.25 -15.45 7.09
C THR A 447 -5.04 -15.87 6.25
N ARG A 448 -4.36 -14.89 5.66
CA ARG A 448 -3.16 -15.08 4.83
C ARG A 448 -2.00 -14.28 5.40
N GLY A 449 -0.78 -14.78 5.17
CA GLY A 449 0.44 -14.05 5.50
C GLY A 449 0.80 -13.97 6.98
N LEU A 450 0.02 -14.62 7.86
CA LEU A 450 0.30 -14.66 9.28
C LEU A 450 1.53 -15.55 9.56
N PHE A 451 2.53 -15.01 10.25
CA PHE A 451 3.75 -15.71 10.68
C PHE A 451 3.72 -16.01 12.19
N ALA A 452 4.49 -17.02 12.61
CA ALA A 452 4.51 -17.48 14.01
C ALA A 452 4.99 -16.38 14.96
N GLU A 453 5.99 -15.61 14.54
CA GLU A 453 6.57 -14.50 15.29
C GLU A 453 5.57 -13.34 15.51
N GLN A 454 4.58 -13.16 14.61
CA GLN A 454 3.54 -12.14 14.79
C GLN A 454 2.52 -12.60 15.84
N ILE A 455 2.00 -13.83 15.72
CA ILE A 455 0.94 -14.32 16.63
C ILE A 455 1.46 -14.57 18.05
N GLN A 456 2.75 -14.91 18.22
CA GLN A 456 3.42 -15.03 19.53
C GLN A 456 3.45 -13.69 20.31
N ARG A 457 3.37 -12.54 19.63
CA ARG A 457 3.30 -11.21 20.25
C ARG A 457 1.87 -10.77 20.56
N ALA A 458 0.87 -11.52 20.10
CA ALA A 458 -0.55 -11.21 20.27
C ALA A 458 -1.17 -11.99 21.45
N ARG A 459 -2.35 -11.56 21.88
CA ARG A 459 -3.13 -12.20 22.94
C ARG A 459 -4.13 -13.18 22.32
N VAL A 460 -3.85 -14.47 22.46
CA VAL A 460 -4.68 -15.59 21.98
C VAL A 460 -5.16 -16.46 23.15
N ASN A 461 -6.13 -17.33 22.91
CA ASN A 461 -6.56 -18.36 23.87
C ASN A 461 -6.86 -19.70 23.16
N ALA A 462 -7.26 -20.73 23.92
CA ALA A 462 -7.57 -22.06 23.38
C ALA A 462 -8.70 -22.09 22.34
N ASN A 463 -9.52 -21.04 22.25
CA ASN A 463 -10.59 -20.91 21.27
C ASN A 463 -10.14 -20.18 19.98
N THR A 464 -8.99 -19.51 19.99
CA THR A 464 -8.45 -18.84 18.81
C THR A 464 -8.08 -19.88 17.74
N ARG A 465 -8.75 -19.84 16.58
CA ARG A 465 -8.50 -20.77 15.48
C ARG A 465 -7.41 -20.21 14.57
N LEU A 466 -6.27 -20.87 14.48
CA LEU A 466 -5.14 -20.43 13.64
C LEU A 466 -5.19 -21.07 12.23
N PRO A 467 -4.49 -20.49 11.23
CA PRO A 467 -4.26 -21.13 9.93
C PRO A 467 -3.60 -22.50 10.08
N ARG A 468 -3.97 -23.47 9.23
CA ARG A 468 -3.51 -24.87 9.32
C ARG A 468 -2.02 -25.06 8.98
N ASP A 469 -1.48 -24.14 8.21
CA ASP A 469 -0.08 -24.07 7.75
C ASP A 469 0.83 -23.33 8.74
N LEU A 470 0.27 -22.67 9.75
CA LEU A 470 1.01 -21.92 10.75
C LEU A 470 1.69 -22.86 11.77
N LYS A 471 3.00 -23.03 11.63
CA LYS A 471 3.83 -23.75 12.61
C LYS A 471 4.30 -22.79 13.70
N LEU A 472 3.69 -22.86 14.87
CA LEU A 472 4.26 -22.27 16.08
C LEU A 472 5.57 -23.00 16.42
N ARG A 473 6.54 -22.27 16.98
CA ARG A 473 7.66 -22.90 17.69
C ARG A 473 7.21 -23.23 19.10
N ASP A 474 7.59 -24.41 19.58
CA ASP A 474 7.40 -24.87 20.96
C ASP A 474 8.11 -23.95 21.98
#